data_AF-A0A2C9A6N3-F1
#
_entry.id   AF-A0A2C9A6N3-F1
#
_cell.length_a   1.000
_cell.length_b   1.000
_cell.length_c   1.000
_cell.angle_alpha   90.00
_cell.angle_beta   90.00
_cell.angle_gamma   90.00
#
_symmetry.space_group_name_H-M   'P 1'
#
loop_
_entity.id
_entity.type
_entity.pdbx_description
1 polymer ?
#
loop_
_entity_poly.entity_id
_entity_poly.type
_entity_poly.pdbx_seq_one_letter_code
_entity_poly.pdbx_strand_id
1 'polypeptide(L)'
;MKKLLLLVPVALATWFCSSATDDIAKGPGSETTNGLALVDGKPASYASVALRKVDFKAAQAVEENALVVADAYADENGLFDVKVPADGKYRLTVVHDGVAFSKIVSRSDFGENGAVNDTVNLVATALMAGVVDVPEGSSNVWVGVHGTDVLVKSDSNGWFALPSLPANDSLRLYFVDGDYKESLGEESLYLKPRESVLKDYRAPNPDEGKIVVLQKNGSPAAYATVALRAADAKAEKFAVQNAMVDSDVRTDANGRFTMEWPEKGEYRLTVVSDGFAFSKVFDAEDLPNLDTIWISATASVSSKVTLRTVDEFLWVGVYGLDVLVKTNDVGAYVLPSVPAGDSLPIYFVTADSLNSLYAEWNTVAESNSTQFLNPVKVLQDFENGGEGWYLNTDSLKKGTEIKPANSVKEGIVYDSTRKSKVFHGTYKLANDDYAWALVGTAFEHNMKFSEIDSVVFYAKGNGNIRLSLENYIDPSKNLKAATEWIPLSKDWKRISVNPAELCVGAATTESCFTSWSGVKSWVKQFHIFVQDGSEFYIDDVILYGALF
;
A
#
# COMPACT_ATOMS: atom_id res chain seq x y z
N MET A 1 -72.53 35.80 -46.45
CA MET A 1 -72.26 35.56 -45.03
C MET A 1 -71.46 34.26 -44.90
N LYS A 2 -70.37 34.28 -44.11
CA LYS A 2 -69.44 33.19 -43.70
C LYS A 2 -68.63 32.53 -44.85
N LYS A 3 -67.44 33.04 -45.17
CA LYS A 3 -66.08 32.86 -44.58
C LYS A 3 -65.42 31.51 -44.99
N LEU A 4 -64.41 31.45 -45.88
CA LEU A 4 -62.95 31.76 -45.72
C LEU A 4 -62.22 30.66 -44.86
N LEU A 5 -61.04 30.08 -45.14
CA LEU A 5 -59.88 30.37 -46.01
C LEU A 5 -58.86 29.15 -45.96
N LEU A 6 -58.27 28.75 -47.11
CA LEU A 6 -56.84 28.47 -47.43
C LEU A 6 -55.99 27.37 -46.72
N LEU A 7 -54.84 26.86 -47.23
CA LEU A 7 -53.92 27.15 -48.38
C LEU A 7 -52.98 25.93 -48.64
N VAL A 8 -52.35 25.90 -49.83
CA VAL A 8 -51.27 25.01 -50.33
C VAL A 8 -50.09 25.87 -50.83
N PRO A 9 -48.85 25.35 -50.90
CA PRO A 9 -48.00 25.51 -52.12
C PRO A 9 -47.23 24.21 -52.46
N VAL A 10 -47.21 23.62 -53.68
CA VAL A 10 -46.66 23.95 -55.03
C VAL A 10 -45.13 24.07 -55.13
N ALA A 11 -44.56 23.14 -55.90
CA ALA A 11 -43.16 23.00 -56.31
C ALA A 11 -42.94 23.46 -57.76
N LEU A 12 -41.69 23.78 -58.14
CA LEU A 12 -41.28 24.03 -59.52
C LEU A 12 -39.81 23.64 -59.76
N ALA A 13 -39.54 23.16 -60.98
CA ALA A 13 -38.28 22.58 -61.44
C ALA A 13 -37.75 23.24 -62.73
N THR A 14 -36.42 23.32 -62.80
CA THR A 14 -35.48 23.30 -63.96
C THR A 14 -35.47 24.39 -65.04
N TRP A 15 -34.24 24.83 -65.41
CA TRP A 15 -33.75 25.02 -66.80
C TRP A 15 -32.21 25.12 -66.92
N PHE A 16 -31.70 24.83 -68.14
CA PHE A 16 -30.30 24.59 -68.62
C PHE A 16 -29.48 25.85 -69.00
N CYS A 17 -28.11 25.80 -69.00
CA CYS A 17 -27.17 25.99 -70.16
C CYS A 17 -25.67 26.31 -69.86
N SER A 18 -24.79 25.61 -70.59
CA SER A 18 -23.39 25.79 -71.11
C SER A 18 -22.40 26.90 -70.67
N SER A 19 -21.11 26.53 -70.49
CA SER A 19 -19.92 26.94 -71.29
C SER A 19 -18.58 26.39 -70.72
N ALA A 20 -17.54 26.32 -71.57
CA ALA A 20 -16.22 25.73 -71.31
C ALA A 20 -15.14 26.77 -70.93
N THR A 21 -14.05 26.23 -70.34
CA THR A 21 -12.68 26.77 -70.07
C THR A 21 -12.53 27.87 -69.02
N ASP A 22 -11.93 27.50 -67.88
CA ASP A 22 -10.70 28.14 -67.39
C ASP A 22 -9.96 27.20 -66.40
N ASP A 23 -8.63 27.25 -66.49
CA ASP A 23 -7.63 26.44 -65.79
C ASP A 23 -7.85 26.33 -64.27
N ILE A 24 -7.91 25.10 -63.75
CA ILE A 24 -7.63 24.83 -62.34
C ILE A 24 -6.18 24.39 -62.23
N ALA A 25 -5.37 25.29 -61.71
CA ALA A 25 -3.97 25.08 -61.33
C ALA A 25 -3.80 23.78 -60.52
N LYS A 26 -2.91 22.90 -60.98
CA LYS A 26 -2.37 21.78 -60.21
C LYS A 26 -1.54 22.33 -59.05
N GLY A 27 -2.13 22.40 -57.86
CA GLY A 27 -1.39 22.57 -56.61
C GLY A 27 -0.51 21.35 -56.29
N PRO A 28 0.46 21.46 -55.37
CA PRO A 28 1.36 20.36 -55.02
C PRO A 28 0.54 19.16 -54.52
N GLY A 29 0.55 18.08 -55.30
CA GLY A 29 -0.27 16.90 -55.05
C GLY A 29 0.11 16.22 -53.74
N SER A 30 -0.87 16.02 -52.86
CA SER A 30 -0.81 15.00 -51.81
C SER A 30 -1.37 13.71 -52.38
N GLU A 31 -0.70 12.59 -52.16
CA GLU A 31 -1.29 11.26 -52.43
C GLU A 31 -1.91 10.73 -51.13
N THR A 32 -3.04 10.05 -51.26
CA THR A 32 -3.71 9.34 -50.16
C THR A 32 -3.24 7.88 -50.21
N THR A 33 -2.80 7.34 -49.08
CA THR A 33 -2.54 5.90 -48.91
C THR A 33 -3.62 5.29 -48.03
N ASN A 34 -4.11 4.12 -48.45
CA ASN A 34 -5.07 3.31 -47.69
C ASN A 34 -4.30 2.21 -46.94
N GLY A 35 -4.36 2.19 -45.61
CA GLY A 35 -3.74 1.17 -44.76
C GLY A 35 -4.78 0.29 -44.07
N LEU A 36 -4.39 -0.93 -43.69
CA LEU A 36 -5.21 -1.84 -42.88
C LEU A 36 -4.50 -2.12 -41.55
N ALA A 37 -5.04 -1.62 -40.45
CA ALA A 37 -4.54 -1.87 -39.10
C ALA A 37 -5.09 -3.17 -38.53
N LEU A 38 -4.20 -4.07 -38.10
CA LEU A 38 -4.56 -5.34 -37.50
C LEU A 38 -3.93 -5.54 -36.12
N VAL A 39 -4.68 -6.18 -35.22
CA VAL A 39 -4.19 -6.79 -33.98
C VAL A 39 -4.45 -8.29 -34.07
N ASP A 40 -3.39 -9.10 -34.02
CA ASP A 40 -3.47 -10.57 -34.13
C ASP A 40 -4.31 -11.05 -35.34
N GLY A 41 -4.14 -10.36 -36.48
CA GLY A 41 -4.85 -10.67 -37.73
C GLY A 41 -6.31 -10.22 -37.80
N LYS A 42 -6.82 -9.51 -36.78
CA LYS A 42 -8.18 -8.93 -36.76
C LYS A 42 -8.12 -7.40 -36.94
N PRO A 43 -9.13 -6.79 -37.58
CA PRO A 43 -9.26 -5.34 -37.65
C PRO A 43 -9.07 -4.61 -36.32
N ALA A 44 -8.19 -3.62 -36.31
CA ALA A 44 -8.05 -2.67 -35.22
C ALA A 44 -9.03 -1.51 -35.44
N SER A 45 -10.31 -1.74 -35.16
CA SER A 45 -11.37 -0.76 -35.40
C SER A 45 -11.09 0.55 -34.67
N TYR A 46 -11.23 1.69 -35.35
CA TYR A 46 -11.02 3.02 -34.76
C TYR A 46 -9.63 3.26 -34.17
N ALA A 47 -8.61 2.54 -34.64
CA ALA A 47 -7.22 2.82 -34.28
C ALA A 47 -6.85 4.28 -34.61
N SER A 48 -6.15 4.94 -33.70
CA SER A 48 -5.66 6.30 -33.87
C SER A 48 -4.44 6.32 -34.77
N VAL A 49 -4.44 7.18 -35.78
CA VAL A 49 -3.37 7.28 -36.77
C VAL A 49 -2.80 8.69 -36.75
N ALA A 50 -1.48 8.81 -36.68
CA ALA A 50 -0.79 10.07 -36.86
C ALA A 50 0.42 9.93 -37.79
N LEU A 51 0.68 11.00 -38.54
CA LEU A 51 1.84 11.14 -39.38
C LEU A 51 2.61 12.40 -38.96
N ARG A 52 3.82 12.22 -38.46
CA ARG A 52 4.69 13.34 -38.06
C ARG A 52 5.96 13.32 -38.90
N LYS A 53 6.61 14.47 -39.11
CA LYS A 53 7.96 14.46 -39.67
C LYS A 53 8.88 13.67 -38.75
N VAL A 54 9.88 12.98 -39.29
CA VAL A 54 10.79 12.15 -38.49
C VAL A 54 11.53 12.94 -37.40
N ASP A 55 11.75 14.24 -37.63
CA ASP A 55 12.39 15.20 -36.73
C ASP A 55 11.38 16.06 -35.94
N PHE A 56 10.10 15.69 -35.95
CA PHE A 56 9.08 16.40 -35.20
C PHE A 56 9.39 16.37 -33.70
N LYS A 57 9.39 17.57 -33.11
CA LYS A 57 9.40 17.82 -31.67
C LYS A 57 8.18 18.67 -31.33
N ALA A 58 7.65 18.52 -30.12
CA ALA A 58 6.58 19.40 -29.65
C ALA A 58 7.05 20.86 -29.66
N ALA A 59 6.20 21.78 -30.09
CA ALA A 59 6.55 23.19 -30.25
C ALA A 59 6.62 23.96 -28.92
N GLN A 60 6.07 23.38 -27.84
CA GLN A 60 5.96 24.01 -26.52
C GLN A 60 5.94 22.95 -25.41
N ALA A 61 6.29 23.37 -24.20
CA ALA A 61 6.28 22.56 -22.97
C ALA A 61 4.86 22.29 -22.46
N VAL A 62 4.14 21.44 -23.18
CA VAL A 62 2.83 20.90 -22.76
C VAL A 62 2.97 19.40 -22.69
N GLU A 63 2.71 18.84 -21.51
CA GLU A 63 2.80 17.41 -21.28
C GLU A 63 1.78 16.67 -22.14
N GLU A 64 2.24 15.65 -22.85
CA GLU A 64 1.46 14.75 -23.67
C GLU A 64 1.99 13.32 -23.49
N ASN A 65 1.15 12.50 -22.88
CA ASN A 65 1.48 11.09 -22.58
C ASN A 65 1.02 10.16 -23.71
N ALA A 66 0.16 10.64 -24.63
CA ALA A 66 -0.31 9.87 -25.76
C ALA A 66 0.77 9.76 -26.84
N LEU A 67 0.90 8.56 -27.41
CA LEU A 67 1.79 8.31 -28.55
C LEU A 67 1.44 9.13 -29.78
N VAL A 68 0.14 9.38 -29.96
CA VAL A 68 -0.41 10.09 -31.10
C VAL A 68 -1.56 10.98 -30.66
N VAL A 69 -1.54 12.22 -31.14
CA VAL A 69 -2.73 13.05 -31.30
C VAL A 69 -3.24 12.78 -32.71
N ALA A 70 -4.34 12.03 -32.81
CA ALA A 70 -4.78 11.43 -34.07
C ALA A 70 -5.06 12.49 -35.17
N ASP A 71 -4.43 12.32 -36.34
CA ASP A 71 -4.79 13.04 -37.56
C ASP A 71 -5.99 12.39 -38.26
N ALA A 72 -6.11 11.07 -38.10
CA ALA A 72 -7.14 10.22 -38.67
C ALA A 72 -7.44 9.04 -37.75
N TYR A 73 -8.57 8.38 -38.01
CA TYR A 73 -8.96 7.15 -37.34
C TYR A 73 -9.23 6.08 -38.38
N ALA A 74 -8.92 4.83 -38.03
CA ALA A 74 -9.39 3.70 -38.81
C ALA A 74 -10.92 3.56 -38.72
N ASP A 75 -11.54 2.96 -39.74
CA ASP A 75 -12.95 2.63 -39.71
C ASP A 75 -13.23 1.36 -38.88
N GLU A 76 -14.47 0.88 -38.93
CA GLU A 76 -14.88 -0.35 -38.24
C GLU A 76 -14.13 -1.61 -38.72
N ASN A 77 -13.59 -1.59 -39.93
CA ASN A 77 -12.82 -2.68 -40.55
C ASN A 77 -11.31 -2.48 -40.41
N GLY A 78 -10.88 -1.47 -39.64
CA GLY A 78 -9.45 -1.16 -39.43
C GLY A 78 -8.80 -0.49 -40.64
N LEU A 79 -9.57 -0.02 -41.62
CA LEU A 79 -9.05 0.71 -42.77
C LEU A 79 -8.86 2.17 -42.41
N PHE A 80 -7.72 2.75 -42.76
CA PHE A 80 -7.44 4.16 -42.53
C PHE A 80 -6.75 4.80 -43.73
N ASP A 81 -6.97 6.10 -43.90
CA ASP A 81 -6.35 6.88 -44.96
C ASP A 81 -5.46 7.96 -44.36
N VAL A 82 -4.23 8.05 -44.85
CA VAL A 82 -3.29 9.11 -44.45
C VAL A 82 -2.66 9.78 -45.66
N LYS A 83 -2.54 11.10 -45.60
CA LYS A 83 -1.95 11.91 -46.66
C LYS A 83 -0.47 12.10 -46.41
N VAL A 84 0.37 11.53 -47.28
CA VAL A 84 1.83 11.64 -47.17
C VAL A 84 2.35 12.76 -48.08
N PRO A 85 2.96 13.83 -47.52
CA PRO A 85 3.50 14.92 -48.31
C PRO A 85 4.64 14.48 -49.26
N ALA A 86 4.92 15.30 -50.28
CA ALA A 86 5.82 14.95 -51.38
C ALA A 86 7.29 14.85 -50.97
N ASP A 87 7.69 15.71 -50.03
CA ASP A 87 9.08 15.88 -49.64
C ASP A 87 9.26 15.49 -48.18
N GLY A 88 10.21 14.60 -47.91
CA GLY A 88 10.67 14.28 -46.56
C GLY A 88 10.39 12.85 -46.09
N LYS A 89 10.84 12.57 -44.86
CA LYS A 89 10.61 11.33 -44.14
C LYS A 89 9.67 11.59 -42.97
N TYR A 90 8.71 10.71 -42.80
CA TYR A 90 7.66 10.82 -41.81
C TYR A 90 7.60 9.56 -40.97
N ARG A 91 7.25 9.68 -39.70
CA ARG A 91 6.91 8.55 -38.84
C ARG A 91 5.41 8.35 -38.88
N LEU A 92 4.98 7.22 -39.41
CA LEU A 92 3.60 6.74 -39.31
C LEU A 92 3.48 5.98 -37.99
N THR A 93 2.56 6.40 -37.13
CA THR A 93 2.27 5.73 -35.88
C THR A 93 0.78 5.40 -35.82
N VAL A 94 0.45 4.14 -35.56
CA VAL A 94 -0.92 3.64 -35.42
C VAL A 94 -1.05 2.98 -34.07
N VAL A 95 -2.06 3.37 -33.29
CA VAL A 95 -2.24 2.92 -31.89
C VAL A 95 -3.65 2.44 -31.65
N HIS A 96 -3.78 1.34 -30.92
CA HIS A 96 -5.06 0.75 -30.50
C HIS A 96 -4.85 -0.03 -29.21
N ASP A 97 -5.58 0.26 -28.13
CA ASP A 97 -5.66 -0.55 -26.90
C ASP A 97 -4.33 -1.18 -26.40
N GLY A 98 -3.29 -0.36 -26.21
CA GLY A 98 -2.00 -0.81 -25.68
C GLY A 98 -1.11 -1.56 -26.67
N VAL A 99 -1.51 -1.63 -27.95
CA VAL A 99 -0.67 -2.05 -29.07
C VAL A 99 -0.40 -0.87 -30.01
N ALA A 100 0.76 -0.88 -30.66
CA ALA A 100 1.13 0.15 -31.61
C ALA A 100 1.95 -0.43 -32.78
N PHE A 101 1.91 0.29 -33.89
CA PHE A 101 2.82 0.16 -35.02
C PHE A 101 3.51 1.51 -35.21
N SER A 102 4.82 1.49 -35.45
CA SER A 102 5.54 2.70 -35.86
C SER A 102 6.59 2.36 -36.91
N LYS A 103 6.69 3.21 -37.94
CA LYS A 103 7.70 3.08 -38.99
C LYS A 103 7.98 4.42 -39.65
N ILE A 104 9.24 4.64 -40.02
CA ILE A 104 9.60 5.75 -40.91
C ILE A 104 9.22 5.39 -42.35
N VAL A 105 8.42 6.26 -42.97
CA VAL A 105 7.89 6.15 -44.33
C VAL A 105 8.15 7.44 -45.11
N SER A 106 8.09 7.33 -46.43
CA SER A 106 8.23 8.41 -47.41
C SER A 106 7.24 8.17 -48.54
N ARG A 107 6.98 9.17 -49.40
CA ARG A 107 6.05 8.99 -50.52
C ARG A 107 6.40 7.79 -51.41
N SER A 108 7.68 7.56 -51.69
CA SER A 108 8.13 6.45 -52.53
C SER A 108 7.89 5.06 -51.93
N ASP A 109 7.61 4.97 -50.63
CA ASP A 109 7.23 3.72 -49.99
C ASP A 109 5.79 3.32 -50.35
N PHE A 110 5.02 4.23 -50.96
CA PHE A 110 3.65 4.02 -51.41
C PHE A 110 3.61 4.09 -52.96
N GLY A 111 2.97 3.11 -53.61
CA GLY A 111 2.99 2.99 -55.07
C GLY A 111 2.21 4.09 -55.81
N GLU A 112 2.60 4.38 -57.07
CA GLU A 112 2.09 5.46 -57.96
C GLU A 112 0.56 5.51 -58.19
N ASN A 113 -0.23 4.58 -57.64
CA ASN A 113 -1.70 4.51 -57.77
C ASN A 113 -2.45 4.46 -56.43
N GLY A 114 -1.83 4.79 -55.29
CA GLY A 114 -2.51 4.89 -54.00
C GLY A 114 -3.09 3.58 -53.45
N ALA A 115 -2.79 2.45 -54.09
CA ALA A 115 -3.27 1.12 -53.72
C ALA A 115 -2.10 0.18 -53.41
N VAL A 116 -1.50 0.36 -52.24
CA VAL A 116 -0.79 -0.72 -51.57
C VAL A 116 -1.60 -0.99 -50.32
N ASN A 117 -2.26 -2.16 -50.24
CA ASN A 117 -2.84 -2.67 -48.99
C ASN A 117 -1.70 -3.00 -48.02
N ASP A 118 -1.01 -1.97 -47.51
CA ASP A 118 0.00 -2.14 -46.49
C ASP A 118 -0.72 -2.44 -45.18
N THR A 119 -0.74 -3.73 -44.87
CA THR A 119 -1.24 -4.23 -43.61
C THR A 119 -0.24 -3.85 -42.52
N VAL A 120 -0.65 -3.05 -41.56
CA VAL A 120 0.15 -2.71 -40.38
C VAL A 120 -0.29 -3.60 -39.22
N ASN A 121 0.62 -4.44 -38.75
CA ASN A 121 0.36 -5.30 -37.59
C ASN A 121 0.85 -4.56 -36.34
N LEU A 122 -0.10 -4.21 -35.47
CA LEU A 122 0.20 -3.57 -34.21
C LEU A 122 0.67 -4.63 -33.21
N VAL A 123 1.69 -4.29 -32.42
CA VAL A 123 2.25 -5.16 -31.39
C VAL A 123 2.19 -4.44 -30.04
N ALA A 124 2.24 -5.19 -28.94
CA ALA A 124 2.24 -4.63 -27.59
C ALA A 124 3.32 -3.55 -27.43
N THR A 125 2.94 -2.42 -26.85
CA THR A 125 3.88 -1.34 -26.54
C THR A 125 4.85 -1.76 -25.44
N ALA A 126 5.91 -0.97 -25.29
CA ALA A 126 6.91 -1.12 -24.24
C ALA A 126 6.81 0.03 -23.24
N LEU A 127 7.26 -0.21 -22.02
CA LEU A 127 7.40 0.80 -20.99
C LEU A 127 8.87 1.18 -20.86
N MET A 128 9.15 2.49 -20.82
CA MET A 128 10.48 2.97 -20.51
C MET A 128 10.44 3.96 -19.35
N ALA A 129 11.45 3.83 -18.52
CA ALA A 129 11.80 4.74 -17.47
C ALA A 129 13.22 5.27 -17.74
N GLY A 130 13.52 6.54 -17.45
CA GLY A 130 14.90 6.95 -17.27
C GLY A 130 15.13 8.09 -16.29
N VAL A 131 16.38 8.20 -15.83
CA VAL A 131 16.86 9.30 -14.99
C VAL A 131 17.76 10.19 -15.82
N VAL A 132 17.63 11.51 -15.67
CA VAL A 132 18.45 12.52 -16.37
C VAL A 132 18.92 13.58 -15.39
N ASP A 133 20.03 14.26 -15.68
CA ASP A 133 20.50 15.37 -14.85
C ASP A 133 19.56 16.56 -15.00
N VAL A 134 19.02 17.07 -13.88
CA VAL A 134 18.24 18.30 -13.88
C VAL A 134 19.22 19.48 -13.77
N PRO A 135 19.27 20.38 -14.76
CA PRO A 135 20.18 21.53 -14.72
C PRO A 135 19.97 22.40 -13.46
N GLU A 136 21.05 22.97 -12.93
CA GLU A 136 20.98 23.86 -11.77
C GLU A 136 19.97 24.99 -11.99
N GLY A 137 19.10 25.23 -11.01
CA GLY A 137 18.03 26.22 -11.10
C GLY A 137 16.76 25.73 -11.82
N SER A 138 16.76 24.53 -12.41
CA SER A 138 15.57 23.88 -12.93
C SER A 138 14.93 22.94 -11.90
N SER A 139 13.64 22.67 -12.06
CA SER A 139 12.90 21.67 -11.24
C SER A 139 12.56 20.41 -12.03
N ASN A 140 12.91 20.36 -13.31
CA ASN A 140 12.61 19.26 -14.22
C ASN A 140 13.40 19.36 -15.53
N VAL A 141 13.34 18.28 -16.31
CA VAL A 141 13.72 18.19 -17.72
C VAL A 141 12.49 17.72 -18.51
N TRP A 142 12.31 18.23 -19.72
CA TRP A 142 11.31 17.73 -20.66
C TRP A 142 11.89 16.64 -21.53
N VAL A 143 11.19 15.52 -21.64
CA VAL A 143 11.64 14.35 -22.41
C VAL A 143 10.60 13.99 -23.44
N GLY A 144 10.96 14.06 -24.72
CA GLY A 144 10.07 13.71 -25.82
C GLY A 144 10.66 12.67 -26.76
N VAL A 145 9.82 12.17 -27.66
CA VAL A 145 10.22 11.17 -28.67
C VAL A 145 10.00 11.75 -30.07
N HIS A 146 11.07 11.85 -30.84
CA HIS A 146 11.06 12.36 -32.21
C HIS A 146 10.06 11.62 -33.10
N GLY A 147 9.26 12.39 -33.85
CA GLY A 147 8.26 11.83 -34.77
C GLY A 147 7.01 11.28 -34.08
N THR A 148 6.81 11.57 -32.79
CA THR A 148 5.60 11.24 -32.04
C THR A 148 5.12 12.46 -31.27
N ASP A 149 3.92 12.40 -30.69
CA ASP A 149 3.40 13.50 -29.87
C ASP A 149 3.83 13.42 -28.41
N VAL A 150 4.58 12.39 -28.01
CA VAL A 150 5.00 12.18 -26.62
C VAL A 150 5.94 13.28 -26.14
N LEU A 151 5.55 13.92 -25.04
CA LEU A 151 6.38 14.83 -24.27
C LEU A 151 6.02 14.71 -22.78
N VAL A 152 6.94 14.21 -21.97
CA VAL A 152 6.74 14.06 -20.52
C VAL A 152 7.68 14.97 -19.73
N LYS A 153 7.28 15.25 -18.50
CA LYS A 153 8.05 16.03 -17.55
C LYS A 153 8.73 15.11 -16.54
N SER A 154 10.02 15.30 -16.28
CA SER A 154 10.68 14.65 -15.15
C SER A 154 10.25 15.26 -13.82
N ASP A 155 10.45 14.53 -12.72
CA ASP A 155 10.46 15.13 -11.39
C ASP A 155 11.75 15.92 -11.12
N SER A 156 11.87 16.50 -9.91
CA SER A 156 13.03 17.28 -9.47
C SER A 156 14.31 16.46 -9.31
N ASN A 157 14.20 15.13 -9.26
CA ASN A 157 15.32 14.20 -9.21
C ASN A 157 15.66 13.66 -10.61
N GLY A 158 14.99 14.17 -11.66
CA GLY A 158 15.23 13.81 -13.05
C GLY A 158 14.57 12.53 -13.51
N TRP A 159 13.66 11.95 -12.73
CA TRP A 159 12.95 10.71 -13.09
C TRP A 159 11.74 11.03 -13.99
N PHE A 160 11.64 10.40 -15.17
CA PHE A 160 10.52 10.53 -16.12
C PHE A 160 10.01 9.19 -16.69
N ALA A 161 8.71 8.91 -16.63
CA ALA A 161 8.14 7.67 -17.19
C ALA A 161 7.55 7.87 -18.59
N LEU A 162 7.81 6.92 -19.49
CA LEU A 162 7.19 6.78 -20.80
C LEU A 162 6.39 5.46 -20.83
N PRO A 163 5.11 5.49 -20.46
CA PRO A 163 4.35 4.27 -20.14
C PRO A 163 3.97 3.44 -21.38
N SER A 164 4.02 4.03 -22.57
CA SER A 164 3.62 3.37 -23.81
C SER A 164 4.47 3.88 -24.97
N LEU A 165 5.44 3.09 -25.42
CA LEU A 165 6.29 3.38 -26.57
C LEU A 165 6.15 2.32 -27.66
N PRO A 166 6.25 2.66 -28.95
CA PRO A 166 6.21 1.68 -30.02
C PRO A 166 7.41 0.73 -29.90
N ALA A 167 7.15 -0.56 -30.01
CA ALA A 167 8.19 -1.58 -30.03
C ALA A 167 8.62 -1.93 -31.45
N ASN A 168 9.75 -2.64 -31.58
CA ASN A 168 10.33 -3.12 -32.83
C ASN A 168 10.75 -2.03 -33.84
N ASP A 169 10.88 -0.77 -33.39
CA ASP A 169 11.40 0.31 -34.22
C ASP A 169 12.47 1.12 -33.47
N SER A 170 13.34 1.78 -34.23
CA SER A 170 14.35 2.70 -33.72
C SER A 170 13.71 4.05 -33.44
N LEU A 171 13.57 4.38 -32.16
CA LEU A 171 13.09 5.65 -31.66
C LEU A 171 14.29 6.55 -31.30
N ARG A 172 14.03 7.86 -31.22
CA ARG A 172 15.01 8.82 -30.73
C ARG A 172 14.37 9.74 -29.70
N LEU A 173 14.93 9.73 -28.50
CA LEU A 173 14.57 10.64 -27.43
C LEU A 173 15.24 11.98 -27.66
N TYR A 174 14.60 13.05 -27.21
CA TYR A 174 15.21 14.35 -27.07
C TYR A 174 14.93 14.91 -25.67
N PHE A 175 15.90 15.63 -25.13
CA PHE A 175 15.85 16.24 -23.80
C PHE A 175 15.94 17.75 -23.94
N VAL A 176 15.09 18.47 -23.22
CA VAL A 176 15.05 19.95 -23.22
C VAL A 176 14.99 20.44 -21.78
N ASP A 177 15.65 21.55 -21.49
CA ASP A 177 15.64 22.19 -20.17
C ASP A 177 14.23 22.53 -19.68
N GLY A 178 14.08 22.80 -18.38
CA GLY A 178 12.76 23.02 -17.76
C GLY A 178 11.95 24.16 -18.37
N ASP A 179 12.63 25.18 -18.90
CA ASP A 179 12.07 26.34 -19.60
C ASP A 179 11.74 26.10 -21.08
N TYR A 180 12.10 24.93 -21.61
CA TYR A 180 11.87 24.50 -22.99
C TYR A 180 12.56 25.39 -24.05
N LYS A 181 13.77 25.86 -23.75
CA LYS A 181 14.58 26.75 -24.60
C LYS A 181 15.84 26.07 -25.12
N GLU A 182 16.47 25.23 -24.31
CA GLU A 182 17.77 24.65 -24.59
C GLU A 182 17.68 23.13 -24.72
N SER A 183 18.19 22.60 -25.84
CA SER A 183 18.33 21.17 -26.05
C SER A 183 19.46 20.63 -25.19
N LEU A 184 19.16 19.65 -24.33
CA LEU A 184 20.14 19.00 -23.45
C LEU A 184 20.78 17.76 -24.09
N GLY A 185 20.15 17.19 -25.13
CA GLY A 185 20.71 16.05 -25.87
C GLY A 185 19.68 15.23 -26.61
N GLU A 186 20.14 14.19 -27.29
CA GLU A 186 19.29 13.20 -27.97
C GLU A 186 19.88 11.81 -27.80
N GLU A 187 19.02 10.81 -27.64
CA GLU A 187 19.44 9.42 -27.41
C GLU A 187 18.67 8.42 -28.26
N SER A 188 19.34 7.35 -28.69
CA SER A 188 18.70 6.31 -29.47
C SER A 188 18.08 5.24 -28.57
N LEU A 189 16.89 4.80 -28.93
CA LEU A 189 16.13 3.82 -28.17
C LEU A 189 15.55 2.75 -29.10
N TYR A 190 15.71 1.49 -28.74
CA TYR A 190 15.05 0.38 -29.39
C TYR A 190 14.46 -0.50 -28.29
N LEU A 191 13.19 -0.87 -28.43
CA LEU A 191 12.44 -1.63 -27.43
C LEU A 191 11.78 -2.84 -28.08
N LYS A 192 11.68 -3.93 -27.33
CA LYS A 192 10.92 -5.13 -27.71
C LYS A 192 9.49 -5.05 -27.18
N PRO A 193 8.52 -5.79 -27.76
CA PRO A 193 7.15 -5.79 -27.27
C PRO A 193 7.07 -6.22 -25.80
N ARG A 194 6.29 -5.50 -24.98
CA ARG A 194 6.16 -5.70 -23.51
C ARG A 194 7.45 -5.56 -22.71
N GLU A 195 8.51 -5.03 -23.30
CA GLU A 195 9.74 -4.75 -22.56
C GLU A 195 9.49 -3.61 -21.56
N SER A 196 10.07 -3.74 -20.37
CA SER A 196 10.15 -2.67 -19.37
C SER A 196 11.63 -2.39 -19.14
N VAL A 197 12.08 -1.18 -19.47
CA VAL A 197 13.49 -0.79 -19.28
C VAL A 197 13.62 0.46 -18.45
N LEU A 198 14.67 0.50 -17.63
CA LEU A 198 15.13 1.70 -16.93
C LEU A 198 16.51 2.06 -17.45
N LYS A 199 16.69 3.30 -17.91
CA LYS A 199 17.97 3.81 -18.43
C LYS A 199 18.41 5.07 -17.69
N ASP A 200 19.70 5.18 -17.42
CA ASP A 200 20.29 6.40 -16.88
C ASP A 200 20.98 7.18 -17.99
N TYR A 201 20.50 8.40 -18.18
CA TYR A 201 20.98 9.35 -19.17
C TYR A 201 21.83 10.45 -18.53
N ARG A 202 22.10 10.37 -17.23
CA ARG A 202 23.03 11.26 -16.55
C ARG A 202 24.44 11.07 -17.08
N ALA A 203 25.23 12.13 -17.06
CA ALA A 203 26.64 12.02 -17.40
C ALA A 203 27.33 11.09 -16.38
N PRO A 204 28.24 10.20 -16.82
CA PRO A 204 29.06 9.43 -15.88
C PRO A 204 29.80 10.40 -14.95
N ASN A 205 29.54 10.30 -13.64
CA ASN A 205 30.21 11.16 -12.66
C ASN A 205 31.57 10.51 -12.30
N PRO A 206 32.71 11.14 -12.60
CA PRO A 206 34.02 10.58 -12.27
C PRO A 206 34.28 10.45 -10.75
N ASP A 207 33.47 11.09 -9.90
CA ASP A 207 33.46 10.91 -8.44
C ASP A 207 32.48 9.80 -7.96
N GLU A 208 32.17 8.84 -8.85
CA GLU A 208 31.14 7.81 -8.74
C GLU A 208 31.13 7.07 -7.37
N GLY A 209 30.11 7.39 -6.57
CA GLY A 209 29.56 6.65 -5.43
C GLY A 209 30.55 5.89 -4.54
N LYS A 210 30.82 6.41 -3.34
CA LYS A 210 31.65 5.70 -2.33
C LYS A 210 31.03 4.35 -1.93
N ILE A 211 29.69 4.28 -1.90
CA ILE A 211 28.95 3.12 -1.41
C ILE A 211 28.43 2.33 -2.59
N VAL A 212 28.63 1.01 -2.58
CA VAL A 212 28.14 0.06 -3.59
C VAL A 212 26.98 -0.75 -3.02
N VAL A 213 25.86 -0.80 -3.72
CA VAL A 213 24.70 -1.64 -3.40
C VAL A 213 24.71 -2.87 -4.30
N LEU A 214 24.71 -4.04 -3.68
CA LEU A 214 24.79 -5.33 -4.35
C LEU A 214 23.58 -6.19 -4.01
N GLN A 215 23.11 -6.94 -5.01
CA GLN A 215 22.25 -8.09 -4.80
C GLN A 215 23.04 -9.24 -4.16
N LYS A 216 22.35 -10.23 -3.59
CA LYS A 216 22.97 -11.39 -2.92
C LYS A 216 23.94 -12.19 -3.81
N ASN A 217 23.74 -12.20 -5.13
CA ASN A 217 24.62 -12.85 -6.10
C ASN A 217 25.87 -12.01 -6.47
N GLY A 218 26.03 -10.82 -5.88
CA GLY A 218 27.12 -9.90 -6.14
C GLY A 218 26.92 -8.98 -7.35
N SER A 219 25.80 -9.07 -8.07
CA SER A 219 25.51 -8.11 -9.14
C SER A 219 25.08 -6.76 -8.56
N PRO A 220 25.43 -5.64 -9.22
CA PRO A 220 24.92 -4.33 -8.86
C PRO A 220 23.39 -4.26 -8.73
N ALA A 221 22.91 -3.59 -7.69
CA ALA A 221 21.52 -3.15 -7.61
C ALA A 221 21.40 -1.80 -8.32
N ALA A 222 21.33 -1.84 -9.65
CA ALA A 222 21.27 -0.64 -10.47
C ALA A 222 19.96 0.14 -10.23
N TYR A 223 20.06 1.46 -10.14
CA TYR A 223 18.93 2.39 -10.00
C TYR A 223 17.97 2.12 -8.83
N ALA A 224 18.49 1.47 -7.80
CA ALA A 224 17.82 1.25 -6.53
C ALA A 224 17.50 2.59 -5.87
N THR A 225 16.31 2.67 -5.27
CA THR A 225 15.90 3.80 -4.44
C THR A 225 16.69 3.78 -3.15
N VAL A 226 17.27 4.91 -2.76
CA VAL A 226 17.95 5.09 -1.47
C VAL A 226 17.27 6.24 -0.74
N ALA A 227 16.98 6.01 0.55
CA ALA A 227 16.35 6.99 1.41
C ALA A 227 16.96 6.95 2.81
N LEU A 228 17.08 8.12 3.43
CA LEU A 228 17.49 8.29 4.81
C LEU A 228 16.38 9.02 5.58
N ARG A 229 15.92 8.42 6.67
CA ARG A 229 14.90 9.00 7.55
C ARG A 229 15.41 8.99 8.98
N ALA A 230 14.98 9.94 9.81
CA ALA A 230 15.21 9.82 11.25
C ALA A 230 14.62 8.50 11.76
N ALA A 231 15.27 7.85 12.72
CA ALA A 231 14.88 6.52 13.17
C ALA A 231 13.46 6.46 13.76
N ASP A 232 12.97 7.58 14.29
CA ASP A 232 11.64 7.80 14.87
C ASP A 232 10.66 8.50 13.90
N ALA A 233 11.05 8.71 12.64
CA ALA A 233 10.20 9.36 11.66
C ALA A 233 8.94 8.53 11.40
N LYS A 234 7.79 9.20 11.35
CA LYS A 234 6.51 8.64 10.89
C LYS A 234 6.25 9.15 9.48
N ALA A 235 5.50 8.38 8.68
CA ALA A 235 5.03 8.82 7.37
C ALA A 235 4.27 10.16 7.49
N GLU A 236 4.53 11.11 6.60
CA GLU A 236 4.05 12.50 6.75
C GLU A 236 2.60 12.74 6.28
N LYS A 237 2.06 11.83 5.45
CA LYS A 237 0.77 12.01 4.75
C LYS A 237 -0.22 10.90 5.09
N PHE A 238 -1.46 11.29 5.36
CA PHE A 238 -2.59 10.38 5.56
C PHE A 238 -3.17 9.84 4.25
N ALA A 239 -2.35 9.12 3.52
CA ALA A 239 -2.78 8.33 2.38
C ALA A 239 -2.20 6.93 2.53
N VAL A 240 -2.84 5.95 1.90
CA VAL A 240 -2.21 4.63 1.79
C VAL A 240 -0.96 4.80 0.94
N GLN A 241 0.18 4.45 1.52
CA GLN A 241 1.50 4.51 0.90
C GLN A 241 2.05 3.09 0.86
N ASN A 242 2.01 2.50 -0.33
CA ASN A 242 2.52 1.14 -0.56
C ASN A 242 4.02 1.12 -0.89
N ALA A 243 4.61 2.30 -1.11
CA ALA A 243 6.06 2.43 -1.26
C ALA A 243 6.72 2.30 0.12
N MET A 244 7.82 1.55 0.19
CA MET A 244 8.59 1.42 1.41
C MET A 244 9.21 2.76 1.82
N VAL A 245 9.77 3.48 0.85
CA VAL A 245 10.37 4.82 0.99
C VAL A 245 10.26 5.60 -0.32
N ASP A 246 10.13 6.91 -0.21
CA ASP A 246 10.36 7.88 -1.29
C ASP A 246 11.86 8.12 -1.49
N SER A 247 12.28 8.33 -2.74
CA SER A 247 13.69 8.40 -3.10
C SER A 247 14.32 9.75 -2.72
N ASP A 248 15.41 9.70 -1.95
CA ASP A 248 16.29 10.87 -1.78
C ASP A 248 17.35 10.86 -2.89
N VAL A 249 17.96 9.70 -3.14
CA VAL A 249 18.89 9.46 -4.26
C VAL A 249 18.63 8.09 -4.87
N ARG A 250 19.20 7.85 -6.06
CA ARG A 250 19.21 6.53 -6.70
C ARG A 250 20.62 6.08 -7.00
N THR A 251 20.84 4.77 -6.92
CA THR A 251 22.11 4.20 -7.37
C THR A 251 22.29 4.37 -8.89
N ASP A 252 23.53 4.34 -9.37
CA ASP A 252 23.86 4.32 -10.78
C ASP A 252 23.72 2.91 -11.40
N ALA A 253 24.18 2.74 -12.65
CA ALA A 253 24.20 1.46 -13.35
C ALA A 253 25.08 0.39 -12.69
N ASN A 254 26.09 0.81 -11.92
CA ASN A 254 27.02 -0.01 -11.17
C ASN A 254 26.58 -0.20 -9.71
N GLY A 255 25.36 0.24 -9.36
CA GLY A 255 24.80 0.11 -8.02
C GLY A 255 25.41 1.08 -7.01
N ARG A 256 26.13 2.12 -7.44
CA ARG A 256 26.82 3.04 -6.53
C ARG A 256 25.99 4.27 -6.25
N PHE A 257 26.17 4.86 -5.06
CA PHE A 257 25.58 6.16 -4.72
C PHE A 257 26.47 6.94 -3.74
N THR A 258 26.21 8.24 -3.65
CA THR A 258 26.71 9.16 -2.62
C THR A 258 25.53 10.01 -2.17
N MET A 259 25.53 10.40 -0.90
CA MET A 259 24.59 11.40 -0.37
C MET A 259 25.25 12.19 0.75
N GLU A 260 24.66 13.34 1.09
CA GLU A 260 25.07 14.12 2.25
C GLU A 260 24.58 13.44 3.53
N TRP A 261 25.46 13.30 4.51
CA TRP A 261 25.15 12.66 5.78
C TRP A 261 24.81 13.72 6.84
N PRO A 262 23.81 13.47 7.70
CA PRO A 262 23.57 14.30 8.87
C PRO A 262 24.77 14.23 9.83
N GLU A 263 24.97 15.27 10.63
CA GLU A 263 26.09 15.32 11.59
C GLU A 263 25.81 14.59 12.91
N LYS A 264 24.53 14.42 13.28
CA LYS A 264 24.11 13.87 14.58
C LYS A 264 22.71 13.25 14.51
N GLY A 265 22.42 12.30 15.39
CA GLY A 265 21.12 11.63 15.52
C GLY A 265 21.14 10.19 14.99
N GLU A 266 20.04 9.48 15.18
CA GLU A 266 19.86 8.11 14.69
C GLU A 266 18.99 8.14 13.42
N TYR A 267 19.43 7.43 12.38
CA TYR A 267 18.76 7.42 11.08
C TYR A 267 18.62 6.00 10.53
N ARG A 268 17.46 5.72 9.98
CA ARG A 268 17.20 4.51 9.19
C ARG A 268 17.62 4.76 7.74
N LEU A 269 18.67 4.08 7.31
CA LEU A 269 19.06 4.01 5.90
C LEU A 269 18.30 2.85 5.25
N THR A 270 17.58 3.14 4.18
CA THR A 270 16.80 2.14 3.45
C THR A 270 17.16 2.18 1.97
N VAL A 271 17.40 1.01 1.39
CA VAL A 271 17.67 0.82 -0.03
C VAL A 271 16.70 -0.19 -0.60
N VAL A 272 16.06 0.11 -1.74
CA VAL A 272 15.01 -0.70 -2.33
C VAL A 272 15.26 -0.90 -3.82
N SER A 273 15.18 -2.16 -4.28
CA SER A 273 15.27 -2.52 -5.69
C SER A 273 14.43 -3.76 -5.96
N ASP A 274 13.39 -3.63 -6.79
CA ASP A 274 12.55 -4.72 -7.33
C ASP A 274 12.33 -5.96 -6.43
N GLY A 275 11.59 -5.80 -5.33
CA GLY A 275 11.31 -6.91 -4.40
C GLY A 275 12.46 -7.27 -3.45
N PHE A 276 13.55 -6.50 -3.48
CA PHE A 276 14.66 -6.58 -2.54
C PHE A 276 14.82 -5.26 -1.79
N ALA A 277 15.28 -5.34 -0.55
CA ALA A 277 15.61 -4.18 0.24
C ALA A 277 16.73 -4.46 1.25
N PHE A 278 17.33 -3.37 1.70
CA PHE A 278 18.13 -3.27 2.92
C PHE A 278 17.52 -2.17 3.77
N SER A 279 17.43 -2.37 5.08
CA SER A 279 17.09 -1.31 6.01
C SER A 279 17.78 -1.54 7.34
N LYS A 280 18.41 -0.50 7.88
CA LYS A 280 19.06 -0.54 9.19
C LYS A 280 19.15 0.85 9.81
N VAL A 281 19.05 0.92 11.13
CA VAL A 281 19.32 2.14 11.90
C VAL A 281 20.81 2.28 12.18
N PHE A 282 21.34 3.48 11.95
CA PHE A 282 22.72 3.88 12.21
C PHE A 282 22.75 5.18 13.00
N ASP A 283 23.77 5.33 13.85
CA ASP A 283 24.19 6.64 14.31
C ASP A 283 24.78 7.45 13.15
N ALA A 284 24.51 8.75 13.13
CA ALA A 284 24.96 9.65 12.06
C ALA A 284 26.48 9.61 11.81
N GLU A 285 27.28 9.38 12.85
CA GLU A 285 28.75 9.28 12.77
C GLU A 285 29.25 8.02 12.04
N ASP A 286 28.42 6.98 11.94
CA ASP A 286 28.76 5.72 11.28
C ASP A 286 28.42 5.72 9.78
N LEU A 287 27.44 6.51 9.35
CA LEU A 287 26.98 6.57 7.96
C LEU A 287 28.12 6.88 6.95
N PRO A 288 29.07 7.80 7.21
CA PRO A 288 30.17 8.07 6.30
C PRO A 288 31.13 6.89 6.11
N ASN A 289 31.12 5.89 7.00
CA ASN A 289 32.03 4.74 6.98
C ASN A 289 31.49 3.56 6.17
N LEU A 290 30.26 3.64 5.68
CA LEU A 290 29.66 2.61 4.82
C LEU A 290 30.44 2.46 3.51
N ASP A 291 30.54 1.23 3.04
CA ASP A 291 31.23 0.86 1.81
C ASP A 291 30.35 -0.01 0.88
N THR A 292 29.71 -1.04 1.42
CA THR A 292 28.94 -2.02 0.67
C THR A 292 27.64 -2.33 1.40
N ILE A 293 26.54 -2.29 0.66
CA ILE A 293 25.21 -2.64 1.15
C ILE A 293 24.70 -3.84 0.37
N TRP A 294 24.23 -4.87 1.08
CA TRP A 294 23.65 -6.07 0.48
C TRP A 294 22.14 -6.06 0.68
N ILE A 295 21.39 -6.04 -0.42
CA ILE A 295 19.93 -6.12 -0.36
C ILE A 295 19.46 -7.58 -0.37
N SER A 296 18.38 -7.84 0.37
CA SER A 296 17.75 -9.16 0.49
C SER A 296 16.28 -9.09 0.09
N ALA A 297 15.68 -10.21 -0.27
CA ALA A 297 14.27 -10.23 -0.67
C ALA A 297 13.40 -9.69 0.47
N THR A 298 12.44 -8.83 0.14
CA THR A 298 11.49 -8.25 1.09
C THR A 298 10.56 -9.32 1.65
N ALA A 299 9.71 -8.91 2.59
CA ALA A 299 8.67 -9.75 3.15
C ALA A 299 7.34 -9.00 3.19
N SER A 300 6.26 -9.74 3.42
CA SER A 300 4.97 -9.15 3.80
C SER A 300 4.62 -9.57 5.22
N VAL A 301 4.21 -8.61 6.04
CA VAL A 301 3.82 -8.85 7.45
C VAL A 301 2.34 -8.58 7.61
N SER A 302 1.59 -9.60 8.01
CA SER A 302 0.17 -9.49 8.35
C SER A 302 0.00 -9.69 9.85
N SER A 303 -0.82 -8.87 10.48
CA SER A 303 -1.12 -8.94 11.91
C SER A 303 -2.42 -8.18 12.21
N LYS A 304 -2.71 -7.98 13.49
CA LYS A 304 -3.89 -7.28 13.99
C LYS A 304 -3.56 -6.38 15.16
N VAL A 305 -4.38 -5.35 15.37
CA VAL A 305 -4.40 -4.49 16.54
C VAL A 305 -5.82 -4.47 17.10
N THR A 306 -5.96 -4.43 18.41
CA THR A 306 -7.28 -4.43 19.04
C THR A 306 -7.84 -3.02 19.01
N LEU A 307 -8.86 -2.76 18.19
CA LEU A 307 -9.48 -1.45 18.06
C LEU A 307 -10.34 -1.08 19.28
N ARG A 308 -10.50 0.22 19.56
CA ARG A 308 -11.59 0.66 20.44
C ARG A 308 -12.90 0.53 19.69
N THR A 309 -14.01 0.44 20.41
CA THR A 309 -15.33 0.33 19.76
C THR A 309 -15.67 1.54 18.88
N VAL A 310 -15.14 2.72 19.23
CA VAL A 310 -15.33 3.96 18.48
C VAL A 310 -14.46 4.07 17.22
N ASP A 311 -13.39 3.26 17.13
CA ASP A 311 -12.47 3.33 15.99
C ASP A 311 -12.96 2.44 14.85
N GLU A 312 -13.12 3.02 13.67
CA GLU A 312 -13.41 2.28 12.44
C GLU A 312 -12.15 1.62 11.87
N PHE A 313 -11.01 2.31 11.96
CA PHE A 313 -9.70 1.81 11.54
C PHE A 313 -8.59 2.57 12.28
N LEU A 314 -7.37 2.04 12.21
CA LEU A 314 -6.14 2.74 12.57
C LEU A 314 -5.21 2.82 11.37
N TRP A 315 -4.36 3.83 11.35
CA TRP A 315 -3.21 3.86 10.45
C TRP A 315 -2.07 3.06 11.08
N VAL A 316 -1.37 2.30 10.25
CA VAL A 316 -0.25 1.45 10.64
C VAL A 316 0.95 1.80 9.78
N GLY A 317 2.06 2.18 10.41
CA GLY A 317 3.30 2.48 9.73
C GLY A 317 4.49 1.87 10.45
N VAL A 318 5.67 2.01 9.84
CA VAL A 318 6.94 1.55 10.42
C VAL A 318 7.84 2.76 10.59
N TYR A 319 8.42 2.95 11.77
CA TYR A 319 9.29 4.09 12.02
C TYR A 319 10.53 4.08 11.11
N GLY A 320 10.83 5.24 10.55
CA GLY A 320 11.91 5.46 9.59
C GLY A 320 11.62 4.95 8.17
N LEU A 321 10.39 4.51 7.89
CA LEU A 321 9.90 4.16 6.55
C LEU A 321 8.71 5.06 6.18
N ASP A 322 8.40 5.15 4.89
CA ASP A 322 7.27 5.95 4.39
C ASP A 322 6.00 5.11 4.20
N VAL A 323 6.09 3.78 4.41
CA VAL A 323 4.96 2.85 4.32
C VAL A 323 3.88 3.20 5.34
N LEU A 324 2.65 3.32 4.86
CA LEU A 324 1.48 3.61 5.69
C LEU A 324 0.26 2.87 5.14
N VAL A 325 -0.33 2.00 5.96
CA VAL A 325 -1.52 1.21 5.60
C VAL A 325 -2.65 1.45 6.59
N LYS A 326 -3.86 1.01 6.23
CA LYS A 326 -5.01 1.03 7.13
C LYS A 326 -5.29 -0.37 7.65
N THR A 327 -5.74 -0.45 8.90
CA THR A 327 -6.45 -1.64 9.35
C THR A 327 -7.82 -1.73 8.66
N ASN A 328 -8.41 -2.92 8.62
CA ASN A 328 -9.84 -3.07 8.42
C ASN A 328 -10.62 -2.79 9.72
N ASP A 329 -11.94 -3.02 9.68
CA ASP A 329 -12.89 -2.77 10.77
C ASP A 329 -12.77 -3.72 11.98
N VAL A 330 -12.02 -4.80 11.81
CA VAL A 330 -11.65 -5.74 12.89
C VAL A 330 -10.19 -5.56 13.35
N GLY A 331 -9.48 -4.57 12.82
CA GLY A 331 -8.12 -4.22 13.24
C GLY A 331 -7.00 -5.02 12.55
N ALA A 332 -7.31 -5.85 11.56
CA ALA A 332 -6.30 -6.57 10.78
C ALA A 332 -5.65 -5.66 9.73
N TYR A 333 -4.35 -5.86 9.48
CA TYR A 333 -3.58 -5.10 8.50
C TYR A 333 -2.51 -5.95 7.81
N VAL A 334 -2.00 -5.45 6.70
CA VAL A 334 -0.86 -6.03 5.96
C VAL A 334 0.11 -4.91 5.63
N LEU A 335 1.37 -5.05 6.04
CA LEU A 335 2.49 -4.25 5.58
C LEU A 335 3.15 -4.96 4.40
N PRO A 336 2.94 -4.48 3.15
CA PRO A 336 3.51 -5.13 1.98
C PRO A 336 4.98 -4.76 1.82
N SER A 337 5.76 -5.70 1.29
CA SER A 337 7.14 -5.47 0.82
C SER A 337 8.02 -4.70 1.81
N VAL A 338 8.03 -5.09 3.08
CA VAL A 338 8.88 -4.50 4.13
C VAL A 338 10.30 -5.09 4.13
N PRO A 339 11.30 -4.39 4.69
CA PRO A 339 12.64 -4.95 4.87
C PRO A 339 12.62 -6.23 5.71
N ALA A 340 13.52 -7.16 5.39
CA ALA A 340 13.69 -8.41 6.13
C ALA A 340 15.04 -8.46 6.85
N GLY A 341 15.12 -9.25 7.92
CA GLY A 341 16.36 -9.50 8.66
C GLY A 341 16.76 -8.43 9.68
N ASP A 342 15.98 -7.36 9.81
CA ASP A 342 16.14 -6.33 10.86
C ASP A 342 14.81 -6.07 11.59
N SER A 343 14.89 -5.40 12.74
CA SER A 343 13.73 -5.00 13.53
C SER A 343 12.86 -3.98 12.79
N LEU A 344 11.55 -4.25 12.78
CA LEU A 344 10.49 -3.40 12.27
C LEU A 344 9.72 -2.81 13.47
N PRO A 345 10.05 -1.58 13.89
CA PRO A 345 9.28 -0.85 14.90
C PRO A 345 8.01 -0.27 14.27
N ILE A 346 6.88 -0.91 14.53
CA ILE A 346 5.56 -0.60 13.99
C ILE A 346 4.85 0.35 14.96
N TYR A 347 4.23 1.40 14.41
CA TYR A 347 3.34 2.30 15.15
C TYR A 347 1.91 2.23 14.63
N PHE A 348 0.98 2.47 15.54
CA PHE A 348 -0.45 2.59 15.28
C PHE A 348 -0.91 3.96 15.71
N VAL A 349 -1.68 4.64 14.86
CA VAL A 349 -2.19 6.00 15.13
C VAL A 349 -3.64 6.12 14.71
N THR A 350 -4.38 6.99 15.39
CA THR A 350 -5.83 7.14 15.16
C THR A 350 -6.11 7.72 13.78
N ALA A 351 -7.31 7.45 13.25
CA ALA A 351 -7.74 7.91 11.94
C ALA A 351 -7.54 9.42 11.72
N ASP A 352 -7.71 10.21 12.79
CA ASP A 352 -7.71 11.68 12.76
C ASP A 352 -6.32 12.33 12.97
N SER A 353 -5.29 11.58 13.38
CA SER A 353 -3.98 12.17 13.73
C SER A 353 -2.82 11.15 13.76
N LEU A 354 -1.73 11.36 12.99
CA LEU A 354 -0.46 10.62 13.06
C LEU A 354 0.31 10.90 14.37
N ASN A 355 -0.07 11.99 15.04
CA ASN A 355 0.56 12.41 16.30
C ASN A 355 -0.14 11.77 17.50
N SER A 356 -1.35 11.22 17.34
CA SER A 356 -2.03 10.48 18.40
C SER A 356 -1.63 9.01 18.34
N LEU A 357 -0.51 8.69 18.98
CA LEU A 357 -0.05 7.31 19.14
C LEU A 357 -1.12 6.47 19.85
N TYR A 358 -1.46 5.34 19.25
CA TYR A 358 -2.43 4.38 19.76
C TYR A 358 -1.73 3.20 20.43
N ALA A 359 -0.78 2.58 19.72
CA ALA A 359 0.01 1.46 20.20
C ALA A 359 1.33 1.39 19.43
N GLU A 360 2.26 0.60 19.94
CA GLU A 360 3.53 0.28 19.28
C GLU A 360 3.80 -1.21 19.37
N TRP A 361 4.53 -1.73 18.39
CA TRP A 361 4.91 -3.12 18.34
C TRP A 361 6.23 -3.31 17.61
N ASN A 362 6.97 -4.36 17.96
CA ASN A 362 8.24 -4.67 17.31
C ASN A 362 8.18 -6.10 16.78
N THR A 363 8.66 -6.30 15.56
CA THR A 363 8.76 -7.61 14.93
C THR A 363 10.00 -7.70 14.04
N VAL A 364 10.33 -8.89 13.57
CA VAL A 364 11.37 -9.13 12.58
C VAL A 364 10.77 -9.96 11.45
N ALA A 365 10.91 -9.45 10.22
CA ALA A 365 10.45 -10.15 9.03
C ALA A 365 11.52 -11.10 8.48
N GLU A 366 11.12 -12.30 8.07
CA GLU A 366 11.98 -13.26 7.38
C GLU A 366 11.99 -12.97 5.87
N SER A 367 13.17 -13.05 5.24
CA SER A 367 13.33 -12.73 3.83
C SER A 367 12.53 -13.68 2.93
N ASN A 368 11.91 -13.14 1.87
CA ASN A 368 11.08 -13.89 0.91
C ASN A 368 9.93 -14.66 1.58
N SER A 369 9.23 -14.03 2.52
CA SER A 369 8.14 -14.65 3.28
C SER A 369 6.89 -13.78 3.35
N THR A 370 5.76 -14.44 3.61
CA THR A 370 4.52 -13.81 4.06
C THR A 370 4.24 -14.32 5.46
N GLN A 371 4.37 -13.44 6.46
CA GLN A 371 4.19 -13.80 7.85
C GLN A 371 2.82 -13.39 8.36
N PHE A 372 2.21 -14.27 9.15
CA PHE A 372 0.99 -14.01 9.90
C PHE A 372 1.35 -14.04 11.37
N LEU A 373 1.48 -12.86 11.96
CA LEU A 373 1.93 -12.69 13.32
C LEU A 373 0.74 -12.35 14.22
N ASN A 374 0.70 -12.97 15.39
CA ASN A 374 -0.33 -12.69 16.40
C ASN A 374 0.32 -11.96 17.58
N PRO A 375 -0.12 -10.72 17.89
CA PRO A 375 0.42 -10.00 19.03
C PRO A 375 -0.02 -10.65 20.35
N VAL A 376 0.74 -10.38 21.40
CA VAL A 376 0.50 -10.91 22.75
C VAL A 376 0.49 -9.73 23.73
N LYS A 377 -0.55 -9.65 24.55
CA LYS A 377 -0.68 -8.64 25.61
C LYS A 377 -0.68 -9.31 26.97
N VAL A 378 0.34 -9.05 27.78
CA VAL A 378 0.34 -9.40 29.20
C VAL A 378 -0.55 -8.39 29.92
N LEU A 379 -1.64 -8.85 30.54
CA LEU A 379 -2.48 -8.02 31.39
C LEU A 379 -1.95 -7.94 32.81
N GLN A 380 -1.36 -9.05 33.31
CA GLN A 380 -0.76 -9.10 34.65
C GLN A 380 0.10 -10.35 34.86
N ASP A 381 1.33 -10.17 35.34
CA ASP A 381 2.26 -11.22 35.79
C ASP A 381 2.63 -11.08 37.28
N PHE A 382 2.11 -10.06 37.96
CA PHE A 382 2.30 -9.72 39.37
C PHE A 382 3.75 -9.48 39.84
N GLU A 383 4.74 -9.53 38.95
CA GLU A 383 6.15 -9.36 39.30
C GLU A 383 6.46 -7.93 39.76
N ASN A 384 5.75 -6.96 39.17
CA ASN A 384 5.91 -5.53 39.43
C ASN A 384 4.73 -4.90 40.20
N GLY A 385 3.80 -5.70 40.72
CA GLY A 385 2.64 -5.23 41.48
C GLY A 385 1.30 -5.62 40.85
N GLY A 386 0.22 -4.97 41.29
CA GLY A 386 -1.16 -5.30 40.88
C GLY A 386 -1.92 -4.07 40.37
N GLU A 387 -1.21 -3.13 39.74
CA GLU A 387 -1.78 -1.86 39.28
C GLU A 387 -2.89 -2.09 38.25
N GLY A 388 -3.95 -1.27 38.33
CA GLY A 388 -5.13 -1.41 37.47
C GLY A 388 -6.05 -2.59 37.79
N TRP A 389 -5.64 -3.52 38.67
CA TRP A 389 -6.45 -4.65 39.09
C TRP A 389 -7.14 -4.38 40.43
N TYR A 390 -8.35 -4.92 40.58
CA TYR A 390 -9.20 -4.73 41.76
C TYR A 390 -9.87 -6.03 42.20
N LEU A 391 -10.38 -5.98 43.43
CA LEU A 391 -11.20 -7.01 44.04
C LEU A 391 -12.59 -6.42 44.25
N ASN A 392 -13.62 -7.24 44.06
CA ASN A 392 -14.98 -6.82 44.31
C ASN A 392 -15.82 -7.99 44.78
N THR A 393 -16.89 -7.69 45.49
CA THR A 393 -17.86 -8.66 46.02
C THR A 393 -19.27 -8.20 45.72
N ASP A 394 -20.23 -9.10 45.86
CA ASP A 394 -21.63 -8.76 45.70
C ASP A 394 -22.07 -7.59 46.58
N SER A 395 -23.03 -6.84 46.05
CA SER A 395 -23.63 -5.69 46.73
C SER A 395 -24.73 -6.09 47.72
N LEU A 396 -25.00 -7.39 47.90
CA LEU A 396 -26.09 -7.89 48.74
C LEU A 396 -25.78 -7.70 50.22
N LYS A 397 -24.50 -7.52 50.58
CA LYS A 397 -24.02 -7.37 51.97
C LYS A 397 -24.45 -8.52 52.87
N LYS A 398 -24.58 -9.74 52.31
CA LYS A 398 -25.03 -10.95 53.01
C LYS A 398 -23.88 -11.78 53.60
N GLY A 399 -22.70 -11.18 53.78
CA GLY A 399 -21.54 -11.81 54.40
C GLY A 399 -20.56 -12.47 53.43
N THR A 400 -20.61 -12.09 52.14
CA THR A 400 -19.53 -12.39 51.19
C THR A 400 -18.30 -11.55 51.52
N GLU A 401 -17.14 -12.19 51.54
CA GLU A 401 -15.85 -11.56 51.83
C GLU A 401 -14.80 -12.08 50.85
N ILE A 402 -13.88 -11.20 50.44
CA ILE A 402 -12.62 -11.54 49.77
C ILE A 402 -11.47 -10.84 50.50
N LYS A 403 -10.36 -11.55 50.69
CA LYS A 403 -9.15 -11.07 51.36
C LYS A 403 -7.93 -11.29 50.46
N PRO A 404 -7.06 -10.28 50.32
CA PRO A 404 -7.14 -8.94 50.93
C PRO A 404 -8.38 -8.16 50.46
N ALA A 405 -8.90 -7.25 51.29
CA ALA A 405 -10.18 -6.59 50.98
C ALA A 405 -10.00 -5.29 50.20
N ASN A 406 -8.83 -4.64 50.30
CA ASN A 406 -8.66 -3.26 49.90
C ASN A 406 -7.83 -3.07 48.61
N SER A 407 -6.96 -4.03 48.29
CA SER A 407 -6.16 -3.96 47.07
C SER A 407 -5.63 -5.33 46.64
N VAL A 408 -5.47 -5.51 45.33
CA VAL A 408 -4.81 -6.70 44.77
C VAL A 408 -3.35 -6.79 45.24
N LYS A 409 -2.68 -5.65 45.42
CA LYS A 409 -1.29 -5.55 45.87
C LYS A 409 -1.01 -6.30 47.18
N GLU A 410 -1.93 -6.24 48.14
CA GLU A 410 -1.81 -6.94 49.43
C GLU A 410 -1.88 -8.48 49.31
N GLY A 411 -2.40 -8.99 48.20
CA GLY A 411 -2.55 -10.41 47.93
C GLY A 411 -1.40 -10.97 47.11
N ILE A 412 -0.45 -10.11 46.68
CA ILE A 412 0.70 -10.54 45.91
C ILE A 412 1.70 -11.20 46.85
N VAL A 413 1.97 -12.48 46.63
CA VAL A 413 2.87 -13.30 47.44
C VAL A 413 3.83 -14.06 46.54
N TYR A 414 5.03 -14.36 47.04
CA TYR A 414 5.93 -15.27 46.33
C TYR A 414 5.48 -16.72 46.55
N ASP A 415 5.16 -17.42 45.47
CA ASP A 415 4.79 -18.84 45.52
C ASP A 415 5.97 -19.71 45.10
N SER A 416 6.48 -20.52 46.03
CA SER A 416 7.67 -21.35 45.79
C SER A 416 7.44 -22.48 44.78
N THR A 417 6.19 -22.90 44.57
CA THR A 417 5.85 -23.95 43.59
C THR A 417 5.79 -23.40 42.17
N ARG A 418 5.35 -22.15 42.00
CA ARG A 418 5.36 -21.42 40.72
C ARG A 418 6.72 -20.77 40.44
N LYS A 419 7.46 -20.44 41.50
CA LYS A 419 8.72 -19.67 41.48
C LYS A 419 8.57 -18.23 40.94
N SER A 420 7.41 -17.62 41.16
CA SER A 420 7.07 -16.24 40.78
C SER A 420 6.30 -15.55 41.90
N LYS A 421 6.12 -14.23 41.78
CA LYS A 421 5.08 -13.52 42.53
C LYS A 421 3.74 -13.79 41.86
N VAL A 422 2.73 -14.09 42.67
CA VAL A 422 1.40 -14.44 42.20
C VAL A 422 0.36 -13.69 43.02
N PHE A 423 -0.85 -13.52 42.49
CA PHE A 423 -1.96 -13.11 43.33
C PHE A 423 -2.52 -14.30 44.11
N HIS A 424 -2.71 -14.14 45.42
CA HIS A 424 -3.39 -15.07 46.31
C HIS A 424 -4.57 -14.37 46.98
N GLY A 425 -5.77 -14.92 46.79
CA GLY A 425 -6.99 -14.49 47.44
C GLY A 425 -7.60 -15.59 48.29
N THR A 426 -8.14 -15.21 49.45
CA THR A 426 -9.07 -16.05 50.22
C THR A 426 -10.46 -15.46 50.19
N TYR A 427 -11.49 -16.29 50.21
CA TYR A 427 -12.86 -15.82 50.07
C TYR A 427 -13.84 -16.67 50.88
N LYS A 428 -15.01 -16.08 51.12
CA LYS A 428 -16.18 -16.72 51.69
C LYS A 428 -17.40 -16.14 50.98
N LEU A 429 -18.17 -16.96 50.29
CA LEU A 429 -19.43 -16.50 49.69
C LEU A 429 -20.56 -16.60 50.72
N ALA A 430 -21.50 -15.65 50.65
CA ALA A 430 -22.76 -15.77 51.36
C ALA A 430 -23.54 -17.00 50.87
N ASN A 431 -24.41 -17.55 51.72
CA ASN A 431 -25.32 -18.62 51.33
C ASN A 431 -26.51 -18.03 50.53
N ASP A 432 -26.22 -17.59 49.30
CA ASP A 432 -27.16 -16.92 48.39
C ASP A 432 -26.74 -17.19 46.93
N ASP A 433 -27.70 -17.51 46.06
CA ASP A 433 -27.44 -17.85 44.66
C ASP A 433 -26.86 -16.67 43.83
N TYR A 434 -26.97 -15.45 44.34
CA TYR A 434 -26.41 -14.24 43.72
C TYR A 434 -25.12 -13.76 44.41
N ALA A 435 -24.58 -14.51 45.37
CA ALA A 435 -23.32 -14.18 46.01
C ALA A 435 -22.15 -14.35 45.03
N TRP A 436 -21.26 -13.36 44.98
CA TRP A 436 -20.08 -13.43 44.12
C TRP A 436 -18.90 -12.67 44.72
N ALA A 437 -17.70 -13.15 44.42
CA ALA A 437 -16.45 -12.45 44.64
C ALA A 437 -15.60 -12.58 43.37
N LEU A 438 -14.83 -11.55 43.06
CA LEU A 438 -14.00 -11.51 41.85
C LEU A 438 -12.68 -10.79 42.08
N VAL A 439 -11.74 -11.09 41.18
CA VAL A 439 -10.54 -10.29 40.89
C VAL A 439 -10.51 -9.97 39.40
N GLY A 440 -10.04 -8.79 39.03
CA GLY A 440 -9.97 -8.45 37.61
C GLY A 440 -9.53 -7.01 37.34
N THR A 441 -9.76 -6.56 36.13
CA THR A 441 -9.37 -5.23 35.63
C THR A 441 -10.43 -4.67 34.68
N ALA A 442 -10.38 -3.35 34.46
CA ALA A 442 -11.19 -2.65 33.50
C ALA A 442 -10.30 -1.94 32.47
N PHE A 443 -10.67 -2.04 31.21
CA PHE A 443 -10.00 -1.33 30.12
C PHE A 443 -10.39 0.15 30.14
N GLU A 444 -9.48 1.04 29.75
CA GLU A 444 -9.76 2.48 29.69
C GLU A 444 -10.86 2.82 28.68
N HIS A 445 -10.91 2.08 27.57
CA HIS A 445 -11.94 2.18 26.54
C HIS A 445 -12.71 0.86 26.38
N ASN A 446 -13.83 0.90 25.66
CA ASN A 446 -14.46 -0.34 25.19
C ASN A 446 -13.64 -0.87 24.02
N MET A 447 -13.30 -2.15 24.05
CA MET A 447 -12.39 -2.79 23.14
C MET A 447 -13.12 -3.79 22.24
N LYS A 448 -12.73 -3.85 20.96
CA LYS A 448 -13.20 -4.86 20.00
C LYS A 448 -12.32 -6.10 20.09
N PHE A 449 -12.71 -7.05 20.94
CA PHE A 449 -12.04 -8.33 21.10
C PHE A 449 -12.54 -9.40 20.12
N SER A 450 -13.29 -9.05 19.08
CA SER A 450 -13.84 -9.97 18.08
C SER A 450 -12.84 -10.97 17.51
N GLU A 451 -11.57 -10.56 17.40
CA GLU A 451 -10.49 -11.32 16.79
C GLU A 451 -9.41 -11.77 17.81
N ILE A 452 -9.67 -11.77 19.13
CA ILE A 452 -8.70 -12.37 20.06
C ILE A 452 -8.62 -13.89 19.85
N ASP A 453 -7.44 -14.48 20.05
CA ASP A 453 -7.23 -15.92 19.86
C ASP A 453 -7.61 -16.70 21.13
N SER A 454 -7.09 -16.26 22.27
CA SER A 454 -7.35 -16.89 23.58
C SER A 454 -6.94 -15.99 24.74
N VAL A 455 -7.50 -16.26 25.91
CA VAL A 455 -6.95 -15.82 27.20
C VAL A 455 -6.24 -16.99 27.84
N VAL A 456 -5.00 -16.80 28.26
CA VAL A 456 -4.24 -17.80 29.02
C VAL A 456 -3.88 -17.24 30.38
N PHE A 457 -3.99 -18.07 31.41
CA PHE A 457 -3.52 -17.75 32.75
C PHE A 457 -3.23 -19.03 33.53
N TYR A 458 -2.47 -18.93 34.61
CA TYR A 458 -2.24 -20.02 35.54
C TYR A 458 -3.10 -19.85 36.78
N ALA A 459 -3.65 -20.95 37.28
CA ALA A 459 -4.42 -20.94 38.52
C ALA A 459 -4.23 -22.21 39.35
N LYS A 460 -4.38 -22.07 40.67
CA LYS A 460 -4.55 -23.16 41.64
C LYS A 460 -5.45 -22.72 42.79
N GLY A 461 -5.97 -23.64 43.58
CA GLY A 461 -6.89 -23.36 44.68
C GLY A 461 -7.70 -24.59 45.11
N ASN A 462 -8.74 -24.37 45.90
CA ASN A 462 -9.57 -25.45 46.45
C ASN A 462 -11.07 -25.36 46.07
N GLY A 463 -11.43 -24.47 45.14
CA GLY A 463 -12.79 -24.33 44.62
C GLY A 463 -12.83 -24.24 43.10
N ASN A 464 -13.74 -23.43 42.58
CA ASN A 464 -13.93 -23.20 41.15
C ASN A 464 -13.67 -21.74 40.79
N ILE A 465 -13.25 -21.50 39.55
CA ILE A 465 -13.17 -20.15 38.96
C ILE A 465 -13.93 -20.05 37.65
N ARG A 466 -14.28 -18.84 37.25
CA ARG A 466 -14.88 -18.55 35.95
C ARG A 466 -14.26 -17.29 35.38
N LEU A 467 -13.80 -17.35 34.14
CA LEU A 467 -13.37 -16.16 33.40
C LEU A 467 -14.57 -15.50 32.76
N SER A 468 -14.62 -14.17 32.79
CA SER A 468 -15.70 -13.36 32.25
C SER A 468 -15.15 -12.13 31.54
N LEU A 469 -15.68 -11.86 30.34
CA LEU A 469 -15.52 -10.61 29.60
C LEU A 469 -16.87 -9.90 29.56
N GLU A 470 -16.87 -8.61 29.88
CA GLU A 470 -18.12 -7.87 30.17
C GLU A 470 -18.09 -6.45 29.59
N ASN A 471 -19.27 -5.84 29.48
CA ASN A 471 -19.45 -4.48 28.96
C ASN A 471 -20.44 -3.64 29.79
N TYR A 472 -20.46 -3.81 31.13
CA TYR A 472 -21.44 -3.34 32.15
C TYR A 472 -21.88 -1.84 32.14
N ILE A 473 -21.52 -1.07 31.12
CA ILE A 473 -21.90 0.32 30.89
C ILE A 473 -23.16 0.45 30.02
N ASP A 474 -23.41 -0.46 29.06
CA ASP A 474 -24.57 -0.39 28.17
C ASP A 474 -25.59 -1.52 28.43
N PRO A 475 -26.61 -1.30 29.29
CA PRO A 475 -27.63 -2.30 29.60
C PRO A 475 -28.53 -2.65 28.41
N SER A 476 -28.41 -1.98 27.26
CA SER A 476 -29.10 -2.37 26.02
C SER A 476 -28.39 -3.49 25.24
N LYS A 477 -27.16 -3.86 25.64
CA LYS A 477 -26.37 -4.94 25.04
C LYS A 477 -26.33 -6.16 25.94
N ASN A 478 -25.90 -7.31 25.39
CA ASN A 478 -25.55 -8.44 26.23
C ASN A 478 -24.34 -8.03 27.09
N LEU A 479 -24.46 -8.19 28.40
CA LEU A 479 -23.54 -7.59 29.37
C LEU A 479 -22.31 -8.46 29.69
N LYS A 480 -22.37 -9.74 29.36
CA LYS A 480 -21.44 -10.75 29.89
C LYS A 480 -21.30 -11.93 28.94
N ALA A 481 -20.06 -12.39 28.79
CA ALA A 481 -19.72 -13.66 28.18
C ALA A 481 -18.66 -14.31 29.07
N ALA A 482 -18.95 -15.49 29.62
CA ALA A 482 -18.11 -16.13 30.60
C ALA A 482 -17.98 -17.64 30.35
N THR A 483 -16.92 -18.25 30.89
CA THR A 483 -16.74 -19.70 30.82
C THR A 483 -17.73 -20.44 31.71
N GLU A 484 -17.86 -21.75 31.50
CA GLU A 484 -18.32 -22.62 32.58
C GLU A 484 -17.37 -22.55 33.79
N TRP A 485 -17.83 -23.02 34.94
CA TRP A 485 -16.99 -23.09 36.14
C TRP A 485 -15.85 -24.09 35.94
N ILE A 486 -14.63 -23.63 36.16
CA ILE A 486 -13.39 -24.38 35.99
C ILE A 486 -12.92 -24.83 37.38
N PRO A 487 -12.87 -26.14 37.66
CA PRO A 487 -12.37 -26.63 38.93
C PRO A 487 -10.87 -26.41 39.08
N LEU A 488 -10.49 -25.91 40.26
CA LEU A 488 -9.11 -25.75 40.67
C LEU A 488 -8.61 -26.97 41.44
N SER A 489 -7.29 -27.07 41.51
CA SER A 489 -6.58 -28.06 42.32
C SER A 489 -5.44 -27.40 43.07
N LYS A 490 -4.79 -28.14 43.97
CA LYS A 490 -3.60 -27.64 44.68
C LYS A 490 -2.40 -27.42 43.76
N ASP A 491 -2.38 -28.06 42.59
CA ASP A 491 -1.34 -27.92 41.59
C ASP A 491 -1.68 -26.80 40.60
N TRP A 492 -0.63 -26.10 40.15
CA TRP A 492 -0.75 -25.06 39.13
C TRP A 492 -1.21 -25.65 37.80
N LYS A 493 -2.32 -25.11 37.30
CA LYS A 493 -2.87 -25.47 35.99
C LYS A 493 -2.78 -24.28 35.05
N ARG A 494 -2.25 -24.51 33.86
CA ARG A 494 -2.38 -23.58 32.73
C ARG A 494 -3.80 -23.69 32.18
N ILE A 495 -4.55 -22.61 32.25
CA ILE A 495 -5.90 -22.48 31.71
C ILE A 495 -5.81 -21.67 30.43
N SER A 496 -6.44 -22.14 29.37
CA SER A 496 -6.43 -21.53 28.05
C SER A 496 -7.87 -21.45 27.59
N VAL A 497 -8.45 -20.26 27.65
CA VAL A 497 -9.84 -20.00 27.28
C VAL A 497 -9.89 -19.51 25.85
N ASN A 498 -10.53 -20.28 24.97
CA ASN A 498 -10.86 -19.83 23.63
C ASN A 498 -12.18 -19.03 23.65
N PRO A 499 -12.37 -18.00 22.81
CA PRO A 499 -13.65 -17.28 22.76
C PRO A 499 -14.88 -18.15 22.55
N ALA A 500 -14.76 -19.31 21.88
CA ALA A 500 -15.83 -20.29 21.73
C ALA A 500 -16.30 -20.92 23.06
N GLU A 501 -15.51 -20.82 24.12
CA GLU A 501 -15.82 -21.34 25.47
C GLU A 501 -16.53 -20.31 26.36
N LEU A 502 -16.71 -19.07 25.88
CA LEU A 502 -17.41 -18.00 26.61
C LEU A 502 -18.94 -18.16 26.47
N CYS A 503 -19.44 -19.24 27.06
CA CYS A 503 -20.79 -19.74 26.86
C CYS A 503 -21.87 -19.17 27.76
N VAL A 504 -21.49 -18.53 28.86
CA VAL A 504 -22.40 -18.11 29.91
C VAL A 504 -22.69 -16.62 29.75
N GLY A 505 -23.93 -16.31 29.40
CA GLY A 505 -24.43 -14.95 29.22
C GLY A 505 -25.21 -14.40 30.42
N ALA A 506 -25.97 -13.33 30.20
CA ALA A 506 -26.86 -12.75 31.21
C ALA A 506 -28.16 -13.56 31.42
N ALA A 507 -28.55 -14.39 30.45
CA ALA A 507 -29.71 -15.27 30.51
C ALA A 507 -29.30 -16.75 30.57
N THR A 508 -30.06 -17.56 31.29
CA THR A 508 -29.75 -18.97 31.61
C THR A 508 -29.86 -19.95 30.42
N THR A 509 -30.27 -19.48 29.24
CA THR A 509 -30.53 -20.33 28.05
C THR A 509 -29.80 -19.86 26.78
N GLU A 510 -28.79 -19.00 26.90
CA GLU A 510 -28.03 -18.53 25.72
C GLU A 510 -27.06 -19.58 25.20
N SER A 511 -26.84 -19.60 23.88
CA SER A 511 -25.78 -20.41 23.27
C SER A 511 -24.43 -19.71 23.38
N CYS A 512 -23.33 -20.46 23.29
CA CYS A 512 -21.99 -19.86 23.35
C CYS A 512 -21.76 -18.80 22.29
N PHE A 513 -22.27 -19.04 21.08
CA PHE A 513 -22.23 -18.07 20.01
C PHE A 513 -22.98 -16.79 20.38
N THR A 514 -24.15 -16.91 21.02
CA THR A 514 -24.99 -15.76 21.42
C THR A 514 -24.30 -14.91 22.49
N SER A 515 -23.73 -15.53 23.52
CA SER A 515 -23.09 -14.82 24.62
C SER A 515 -21.83 -14.08 24.13
N TRP A 516 -20.91 -14.77 23.46
CA TRP A 516 -19.70 -14.12 22.94
C TRP A 516 -19.99 -13.06 21.89
N SER A 517 -20.88 -13.35 20.92
CA SER A 517 -21.21 -12.39 19.86
C SER A 517 -21.84 -11.11 20.40
N GLY A 518 -22.53 -11.18 21.55
CA GLY A 518 -23.13 -10.02 22.20
C GLY A 518 -22.12 -9.08 22.88
N VAL A 519 -20.93 -9.59 23.26
CA VAL A 519 -19.95 -8.84 24.06
C VAL A 519 -18.70 -8.46 23.27
N LYS A 520 -18.28 -9.27 22.29
CA LYS A 520 -16.97 -9.19 21.64
C LYS A 520 -16.57 -7.84 21.08
N SER A 521 -17.51 -7.00 20.69
CA SER A 521 -17.23 -5.67 20.12
C SER A 521 -17.17 -4.52 21.14
N TRP A 522 -17.43 -4.81 22.42
CA TRP A 522 -17.67 -3.80 23.47
C TRP A 522 -17.00 -4.16 24.81
N VAL A 523 -15.97 -5.02 24.82
CA VAL A 523 -15.37 -5.50 26.07
C VAL A 523 -14.79 -4.33 26.87
N LYS A 524 -15.20 -4.20 28.12
CA LYS A 524 -14.78 -3.15 29.05
C LYS A 524 -14.14 -3.71 30.31
N GLN A 525 -14.53 -4.92 30.73
CA GLN A 525 -13.96 -5.56 31.91
C GLN A 525 -13.48 -6.99 31.63
N PHE A 526 -12.46 -7.37 32.38
CA PHE A 526 -11.94 -8.72 32.50
C PHE A 526 -12.09 -9.14 33.96
N HIS A 527 -12.80 -10.23 34.25
CA HIS A 527 -13.00 -10.72 35.60
C HIS A 527 -12.75 -12.22 35.72
N ILE A 528 -12.21 -12.61 36.86
CA ILE A 528 -12.17 -14.00 37.33
C ILE A 528 -13.02 -14.08 38.60
N PHE A 529 -14.14 -14.79 38.50
CA PHE A 529 -15.03 -15.09 39.62
C PHE A 529 -14.61 -16.36 40.34
N VAL A 530 -14.95 -16.48 41.62
CA VAL A 530 -14.67 -17.66 42.46
C VAL A 530 -15.94 -18.23 43.09
N GLN A 531 -16.00 -19.54 43.30
CA GLN A 531 -17.05 -20.22 44.07
C GLN A 531 -16.59 -21.57 44.66
N ASP A 532 -17.42 -22.17 45.54
CA ASP A 532 -17.26 -23.53 46.08
C ASP A 532 -15.87 -23.85 46.67
N GLY A 533 -15.32 -22.92 47.44
CA GLY A 533 -14.02 -23.08 48.09
C GLY A 533 -13.71 -21.93 49.04
N SER A 534 -12.44 -21.73 49.35
CA SER A 534 -11.98 -20.68 50.26
C SER A 534 -10.72 -19.96 49.81
N GLU A 535 -9.97 -20.46 48.83
CA GLU A 535 -8.74 -19.85 48.35
C GLU A 535 -8.50 -20.09 46.86
N PHE A 536 -7.76 -19.17 46.25
CA PHE A 536 -7.33 -19.27 44.86
C PHE A 536 -6.07 -18.43 44.61
N TYR A 537 -5.32 -18.83 43.60
CA TYR A 537 -4.12 -18.17 43.13
C TYR A 537 -4.21 -17.96 41.62
N ILE A 538 -3.74 -16.81 41.12
CA ILE A 538 -3.70 -16.47 39.69
C ILE A 538 -2.32 -15.92 39.34
N ASP A 539 -1.83 -16.27 38.14
CA ASP A 539 -0.58 -15.76 37.58
C ASP A 539 -0.59 -15.73 36.03
N ASP A 540 0.32 -14.97 35.42
CA ASP A 540 0.51 -14.77 33.96
C ASP A 540 -0.79 -14.66 33.16
N VAL A 541 -1.59 -13.63 33.41
CA VAL A 541 -2.80 -13.35 32.63
C VAL A 541 -2.40 -12.70 31.31
N ILE A 542 -2.56 -13.45 30.22
CA ILE A 542 -2.10 -13.10 28.87
C ILE A 542 -3.26 -13.20 27.88
N LEU A 543 -3.41 -12.17 27.05
CA LEU A 543 -4.27 -12.18 25.86
C LEU A 543 -3.42 -12.49 24.62
N TYR A 544 -3.79 -13.53 23.90
CA TYR A 544 -3.23 -13.84 22.58
C TYR A 544 -4.11 -13.25 21.49
N GLY A 545 -3.48 -12.65 20.48
CA GLY A 545 -4.16 -11.97 19.40
C GLY A 545 -4.65 -10.56 19.76
N ALA A 546 -4.02 -9.90 20.75
CA ALA A 546 -4.40 -8.57 21.20
C ALA A 546 -3.20 -7.61 21.29
N LEU A 547 -3.43 -6.34 20.95
CA LEU A 547 -2.45 -5.24 21.03
C LEU A 547 -3.20 -3.92 21.23
N PHE A 548 -2.89 -3.20 22.32
CA PHE A 548 -3.46 -1.90 22.68
C PHE A 548 -2.74 -1.31 23.91
#